data_AF-A0A2M8PEQ4-F1
#
_entry.id   AF-A0A2M8PEQ4-F1
#
_cell.length_a   1.000
_cell.length_b   1.000
_cell.length_c   1.000
_cell.angle_alpha   90.00
_cell.angle_beta   90.00
_cell.angle_gamma   90.00
#
_symmetry.space_group_name_H-M   'P 1'
#
loop_
_entity.id
_entity.type
_entity.pdbx_description
1 polymer ?
#
loop_
_entity_poly.entity_id
_entity_poly.type
_entity_poly.pdbx_seq_one_letter_code
_entity_poly.pdbx_strand_id
1 'polypeptide(L)'
;MPTPFMHIALADRLIADPELSPTARAVLEQAWGAFLLGSIAPDARVSSGLARSQTHFFDYGTLLDMSPACKLLRAFPRLRYSALSDPAQRAFVAGYAAHLAMDATWFVEMLPHFSRDWASATRRSVLLHALLGHLDARDRACLAEGDYSALKNAVPRAWLPFISDADLCVWRDLIADQLAPRAPSRTLEILGSRICMSAAQLQALLANETEMRLLWQNIPPSLIASVEVAMHASVRQTVNAYFADQLA
;
A
#
# COMPACT_ATOMS: atom_id res chain seq x y z
N MET A 1 -8.65 1.67 1.38
CA MET A 1 -7.39 1.46 0.66
C MET A 1 -6.73 0.20 1.20
N PRO A 2 -5.92 -0.49 0.39
CA PRO A 2 -5.06 -1.58 0.85
C PRO A 2 -4.30 -1.22 2.13
N THR A 3 -3.96 -2.23 2.93
CA THR A 3 -3.21 -2.03 4.17
C THR A 3 -1.71 -2.07 3.90
N PRO A 4 -0.85 -1.60 4.83
CA PRO A 4 0.60 -1.71 4.69
C PRO A 4 1.08 -3.14 4.41
N PHE A 5 0.47 -4.18 5.00
CA PHE A 5 0.88 -5.56 4.73
C PHE A 5 0.50 -6.04 3.33
N MET A 6 -0.62 -5.55 2.76
CA MET A 6 -0.96 -5.82 1.36
C MET A 6 0.09 -5.19 0.41
N HIS A 7 0.61 -3.99 0.72
CA HIS A 7 1.68 -3.38 -0.07
C HIS A 7 2.99 -4.16 0.01
N ILE A 8 3.36 -4.67 1.19
CA ILE A 8 4.57 -5.48 1.37
C ILE A 8 4.41 -6.85 0.66
N ALA A 9 3.27 -7.51 0.79
CA ALA A 9 3.02 -8.76 0.07
C ALA A 9 3.06 -8.57 -1.46
N LEU A 10 2.57 -7.44 -1.97
CA LEU A 10 2.69 -7.11 -3.39
C LEU A 10 4.15 -6.80 -3.78
N ALA A 11 4.93 -6.16 -2.89
CA ALA A 11 6.36 -5.95 -3.09
C ALA A 11 7.10 -7.29 -3.27
N ASP A 12 6.86 -8.28 -2.41
CA ASP A 12 7.45 -9.62 -2.52
C ASP A 12 7.13 -10.29 -3.86
N ARG A 13 5.88 -10.16 -4.32
CA ARG A 13 5.46 -10.67 -5.62
C ARG A 13 6.17 -9.94 -6.76
N LEU A 14 6.31 -8.62 -6.66
CA LEU A 14 6.96 -7.80 -7.67
C LEU A 14 8.44 -8.16 -7.84
N ILE A 15 9.18 -8.32 -6.74
CA ILE A 15 10.60 -8.66 -6.83
C ILE A 15 10.81 -10.07 -7.41
N ALA A 16 9.83 -10.96 -7.28
CA ALA A 16 9.84 -12.26 -7.94
C ALA A 16 9.36 -12.23 -9.42
N ASP A 17 8.79 -11.13 -9.92
CA ASP A 17 8.17 -11.07 -11.25
C ASP A 17 9.23 -11.09 -12.38
N PRO A 18 9.20 -12.07 -13.31
CA PRO A 18 10.16 -12.17 -14.41
C PRO A 18 10.12 -10.98 -15.40
N GLU A 19 9.03 -10.24 -15.46
CA GLU A 19 8.88 -9.02 -16.28
C GLU A 19 9.32 -7.74 -15.56
N LEU A 20 9.75 -7.83 -14.28
CA LEU A 20 10.46 -6.72 -13.64
C LEU A 20 11.79 -6.49 -14.36
N SER A 21 12.04 -5.26 -14.82
CA SER A 21 13.24 -4.95 -15.59
C SER A 21 14.52 -5.28 -14.80
N PRO A 22 15.60 -5.74 -15.47
CA PRO A 22 16.85 -6.10 -14.79
C PRO A 22 17.43 -4.94 -13.95
N THR A 23 17.33 -3.70 -14.46
CA THR A 23 17.77 -2.50 -13.74
C THR A 23 16.97 -2.29 -12.46
N ALA A 24 15.64 -2.39 -12.53
CA ALA A 24 14.79 -2.27 -11.35
C ALA A 24 15.14 -3.36 -10.33
N ARG A 25 15.13 -4.63 -10.77
CA ARG A 25 15.47 -5.78 -9.93
C ARG A 25 16.79 -5.60 -9.19
N ALA A 26 17.87 -5.25 -9.89
CA ALA A 26 19.19 -5.06 -9.29
C ALA A 26 19.20 -3.98 -8.20
N VAL A 27 18.53 -2.85 -8.45
CA VAL A 27 18.44 -1.76 -7.44
C VAL A 27 17.57 -2.18 -6.26
N LEU A 28 16.44 -2.87 -6.50
CA LEU A 28 15.55 -3.33 -5.44
C LEU A 28 16.21 -4.39 -4.56
N GLU A 29 16.92 -5.36 -5.14
CA GLU A 29 17.67 -6.38 -4.38
C GLU A 29 18.77 -5.75 -3.51
N GLN A 30 19.46 -4.72 -4.01
CA GLN A 30 20.50 -4.02 -3.25
C GLN A 30 19.93 -3.16 -2.12
N ALA A 31 18.74 -2.58 -2.29
CA ALA A 31 18.16 -1.60 -1.38
C ALA A 31 16.73 -1.97 -0.94
N TRP A 32 16.50 -3.26 -0.66
CA TRP A 32 15.16 -3.81 -0.40
C TRP A 32 14.41 -3.09 0.72
N GLY A 33 15.08 -2.84 1.85
CA GLY A 33 14.50 -2.11 2.98
C GLY A 33 14.01 -0.71 2.61
N ALA A 34 14.73 -0.01 1.73
CA ALA A 34 14.32 1.32 1.25
C ALA A 34 13.08 1.23 0.36
N PHE A 35 12.99 0.21 -0.51
CA PHE A 35 11.80 -0.07 -1.31
C PHE A 35 10.59 -0.39 -0.44
N LEU A 36 10.74 -1.26 0.55
CA LEU A 36 9.68 -1.60 1.51
C LEU A 36 9.21 -0.37 2.29
N LEU A 37 10.12 0.50 2.73
CA LEU A 37 9.73 1.74 3.38
C LEU A 37 8.95 2.65 2.41
N GLY A 38 9.40 2.74 1.15
CA GLY A 38 8.71 3.47 0.09
C GLY A 38 7.28 2.95 -0.15
N SER A 39 7.08 1.63 -0.16
CA SER A 39 5.77 1.00 -0.44
C SER A 39 4.72 1.22 0.65
N ILE A 40 5.13 1.72 1.83
CA ILE A 40 4.23 2.12 2.91
C ILE A 40 4.28 3.62 3.22
N ALA A 41 5.25 4.36 2.68
CA ALA A 41 5.53 5.75 3.05
C ALA A 41 4.36 6.73 2.84
N PRO A 42 3.48 6.62 1.81
CA PRO A 42 2.36 7.54 1.65
C PRO A 42 1.39 7.54 2.86
N ASP A 43 1.32 6.43 3.59
CA ASP A 43 0.52 6.29 4.82
C ASP A 43 1.19 6.87 6.08
N ALA A 44 2.46 7.29 6.00
CA ALA A 44 3.10 8.12 7.04
C ALA A 44 2.39 9.47 7.23
N ARG A 45 1.34 9.76 6.47
CA ARG A 45 0.37 10.82 6.79
C ARG A 45 -0.21 10.71 8.21
N VAL A 46 -0.30 9.50 8.77
CA VAL A 46 -0.80 9.28 10.14
C VAL A 46 0.17 9.86 11.18
N SER A 47 1.49 9.73 10.97
CA SER A 47 2.51 10.30 11.86
C SER A 47 2.79 11.77 11.56
N SER A 48 2.82 12.17 10.29
CA SER A 48 3.15 13.54 9.86
C SER A 48 1.99 14.54 9.94
N GLY A 49 0.75 14.09 10.11
CA GLY A 49 -0.44 14.94 10.13
C GLY A 49 -0.86 15.49 8.75
N LEU A 50 -0.22 15.05 7.67
CA LEU A 50 -0.52 15.51 6.31
C LEU A 50 -1.88 15.01 5.80
N ALA A 51 -2.49 15.76 4.90
CA ALA A 51 -3.68 15.34 4.18
C ALA A 51 -3.36 14.21 3.18
N ARG A 52 -4.36 13.39 2.85
CA ARG A 52 -4.19 12.31 1.86
C ARG A 52 -3.76 12.87 0.50
N SER A 53 -4.34 13.97 0.06
CA SER A 53 -3.97 14.62 -1.21
C SER A 53 -2.50 15.06 -1.27
N GLN A 54 -1.85 15.31 -0.14
CA GLN A 54 -0.44 15.72 -0.07
C GLN A 54 0.53 14.54 -0.17
N THR A 55 0.13 13.34 0.27
CA THR A 55 0.99 12.14 0.22
C THR A 55 0.59 11.17 -0.89
N HIS A 56 -0.69 11.08 -1.22
CA HIS A 56 -1.20 10.19 -2.25
C HIS A 56 -1.42 10.89 -3.59
N PHE A 57 -1.35 12.22 -3.67
CA PHE A 57 -1.57 13.00 -4.90
C PHE A 57 -2.96 12.83 -5.52
N PHE A 58 -3.93 12.35 -4.74
CA PHE A 58 -5.37 12.37 -5.02
C PHE A 58 -6.16 12.27 -3.71
N ASP A 59 -7.47 12.54 -3.76
CA ASP A 59 -8.39 12.39 -2.63
C ASP A 59 -9.58 11.50 -2.99
N TYR A 60 -10.34 11.05 -1.99
CA TYR A 60 -11.56 10.30 -2.21
C TYR A 60 -12.59 11.12 -3.00
N GLY A 61 -13.32 10.45 -3.90
CA GLY A 61 -14.34 11.09 -4.74
C GLY A 61 -13.77 11.95 -5.87
N THR A 62 -12.46 11.98 -6.07
CA THR A 62 -11.84 12.67 -7.21
C THR A 62 -11.73 11.75 -8.43
N LEU A 63 -11.93 12.29 -9.62
CA LEU A 63 -11.59 11.60 -10.86
C LEU A 63 -10.06 11.62 -11.02
N LEU A 64 -9.48 10.47 -11.34
CA LEU A 64 -8.06 10.38 -11.66
C LEU A 64 -7.85 10.79 -13.12
N ASP A 65 -7.46 12.04 -13.32
CA ASP A 65 -7.05 12.61 -14.61
C ASP A 65 -5.63 12.17 -15.03
N MET A 66 -4.84 11.71 -14.07
CA MET A 66 -3.45 11.29 -14.25
C MET A 66 -3.03 10.34 -13.13
N SER A 67 -2.09 9.44 -13.45
CA SER A 67 -1.43 8.60 -12.45
C SER A 67 -0.89 9.44 -11.28
N PRO A 68 -1.19 9.09 -10.02
CA PRO A 68 -0.64 9.82 -8.88
C PRO A 68 0.89 9.74 -8.80
N ALA A 69 1.51 8.69 -9.33
CA ALA A 69 2.97 8.61 -9.44
C ALA A 69 3.54 9.65 -10.42
N CYS A 70 2.84 9.94 -11.52
CA CYS A 70 3.22 11.04 -12.41
C CYS A 70 3.04 12.41 -11.73
N LYS A 71 1.95 12.60 -10.96
CA LYS A 71 1.73 13.82 -10.18
C LYS A 71 2.85 14.06 -9.16
N LEU A 72 3.28 13.01 -8.45
CA LEU A 72 4.44 13.06 -7.54
C LEU A 72 5.69 13.59 -8.25
N LEU A 73 6.05 13.00 -9.40
CA LEU A 73 7.29 13.36 -10.11
C LEU A 73 7.20 14.70 -10.84
N ARG A 74 6.00 15.16 -11.21
CA ARG A 74 5.77 16.53 -11.70
C ARG A 74 5.91 17.56 -10.60
N ALA A 75 5.34 17.29 -9.43
CA ALA A 75 5.44 18.18 -8.27
C ALA A 75 6.88 18.24 -7.73
N PHE A 76 7.63 17.13 -7.82
CA PHE A 76 8.98 17.02 -7.31
C PHE A 76 9.94 16.38 -8.33
N PRO A 77 10.36 17.13 -9.37
CA PRO A 77 11.23 16.59 -10.43
C PRO A 77 12.56 16.02 -9.95
N ARG A 78 13.05 16.48 -8.78
CA ARG A 78 14.26 15.95 -8.14
C ARG A 78 14.14 14.49 -7.68
N LEU A 79 12.93 13.94 -7.64
CA LEU A 79 12.67 12.53 -7.31
C LEU A 79 12.70 11.61 -8.54
N ARG A 80 12.88 12.15 -9.76
CA ARG A 80 13.00 11.31 -10.96
C ARG A 80 14.25 10.44 -10.89
N TYR A 81 14.20 9.26 -11.49
CA TYR A 81 15.30 8.30 -11.47
C TYR A 81 16.63 8.90 -11.94
N SER A 82 16.60 9.68 -13.03
CA SER A 82 17.77 10.35 -13.61
C SER A 82 18.35 11.47 -12.74
N ALA A 83 17.54 12.07 -11.86
CA ALA A 83 17.95 13.14 -10.96
C ALA A 83 18.60 12.63 -9.66
N LEU A 84 18.38 11.36 -9.31
CA LEU A 84 18.88 10.74 -8.08
C LEU A 84 20.16 9.97 -8.34
N SER A 85 21.13 10.05 -7.43
CA SER A 85 22.38 9.26 -7.46
C SER A 85 22.44 8.15 -6.42
N ASP A 86 21.69 8.27 -5.32
CA ASP A 86 21.63 7.26 -4.25
C ASP A 86 20.71 6.09 -4.64
N PRO A 87 21.24 4.85 -4.74
CA PRO A 87 20.42 3.65 -5.01
C PRO A 87 19.31 3.43 -3.98
N ALA A 88 19.54 3.75 -2.70
CA ALA A 88 18.55 3.56 -1.66
C ALA A 88 17.37 4.54 -1.84
N GLN A 89 17.65 5.81 -2.13
CA GLN A 89 16.60 6.77 -2.46
C GLN A 89 15.85 6.39 -3.74
N ARG A 90 16.54 5.86 -4.76
CA ARG A 90 15.89 5.35 -5.99
C ARG A 90 14.91 4.22 -5.69
N ALA A 91 15.34 3.23 -4.89
CA ALA A 91 14.47 2.13 -4.45
C ALA A 91 13.29 2.66 -3.63
N PHE A 92 13.52 3.60 -2.70
CA PHE A 92 12.46 4.22 -1.92
C PHE A 92 11.41 4.93 -2.80
N VAL A 93 11.83 5.75 -3.78
CA VAL A 93 10.87 6.43 -4.67
C VAL A 93 10.14 5.43 -5.56
N ALA A 94 10.80 4.37 -6.01
CA ALA A 94 10.13 3.28 -6.74
C ALA A 94 9.05 2.61 -5.89
N GLY A 95 9.33 2.36 -4.60
CA GLY A 95 8.34 1.84 -3.64
C GLY A 95 7.18 2.81 -3.42
N TYR A 96 7.47 4.10 -3.30
CA TYR A 96 6.44 5.14 -3.18
C TYR A 96 5.53 5.15 -4.42
N ALA A 97 6.11 5.09 -5.62
CA ALA A 97 5.35 5.02 -6.87
C ALA A 97 4.52 3.73 -6.98
N ALA A 98 5.07 2.59 -6.53
CA ALA A 98 4.35 1.32 -6.45
C ALA A 98 3.13 1.40 -5.53
N HIS A 99 3.27 2.02 -4.35
CA HIS A 99 2.14 2.27 -3.44
C HIS A 99 1.05 3.07 -4.15
N LEU A 100 1.42 4.21 -4.75
CA LEU A 100 0.48 5.08 -5.44
C LEU A 100 -0.27 4.37 -6.57
N ALA A 101 0.42 3.52 -7.33
CA ALA A 101 -0.17 2.73 -8.40
C ALA A 101 -1.18 1.70 -7.86
N MET A 102 -0.82 0.97 -6.80
CA MET A 102 -1.71 0.02 -6.15
C MET A 102 -2.96 0.70 -5.59
N ASP A 103 -2.78 1.82 -4.89
CA ASP A 103 -3.88 2.61 -4.32
C ASP A 103 -4.79 3.18 -5.40
N ALA A 104 -4.24 3.74 -6.47
CA ALA A 104 -5.03 4.23 -7.60
C ALA A 104 -5.88 3.11 -8.23
N THR A 105 -5.28 1.94 -8.45
CA THR A 105 -5.99 0.78 -9.01
C THR A 105 -7.09 0.29 -8.06
N TRP A 106 -6.82 0.16 -6.76
CA TRP A 106 -7.86 -0.21 -5.79
C TRP A 106 -9.01 0.81 -5.76
N PHE A 107 -8.67 2.11 -5.81
CA PHE A 107 -9.65 3.19 -5.83
C PHE A 107 -10.58 3.11 -7.03
N VAL A 108 -10.04 2.82 -8.22
CA VAL A 108 -10.81 2.73 -9.47
C VAL A 108 -11.55 1.40 -9.61
N GLU A 109 -10.92 0.28 -9.24
CA GLU A 109 -11.43 -1.05 -9.58
C GLU A 109 -12.20 -1.72 -8.44
N MET A 110 -11.89 -1.42 -7.16
CA MET A 110 -12.54 -2.07 -6.00
C MET A 110 -13.62 -1.20 -5.36
N LEU A 111 -13.31 0.07 -5.05
CA LEU A 111 -14.24 0.92 -4.29
C LEU A 111 -15.60 1.16 -4.95
N PRO A 112 -15.75 1.21 -6.29
CA PRO A 112 -17.07 1.35 -6.91
C PRO A 112 -18.03 0.21 -6.56
N HIS A 113 -17.53 -0.99 -6.26
CA HIS A 113 -18.38 -2.12 -5.83
C HIS A 113 -19.03 -1.88 -4.47
N PHE A 114 -18.41 -1.09 -3.60
CA PHE A 114 -18.97 -0.66 -2.31
C PHE A 114 -19.87 0.57 -2.42
N SER A 115 -19.95 1.18 -3.61
CA SER A 115 -20.88 2.28 -3.90
C SER A 115 -22.23 1.80 -4.45
N ARG A 116 -22.33 0.51 -4.81
CA ARG A 116 -23.58 -0.13 -5.28
C ARG A 116 -24.58 -0.33 -4.14
N ASP A 117 -25.86 -0.41 -4.48
CA ASP A 117 -26.94 -0.50 -3.50
C ASP A 117 -27.32 -1.94 -3.14
N TRP A 118 -26.47 -2.62 -2.37
CA TRP A 118 -26.71 -3.99 -1.90
C TRP A 118 -26.79 -4.14 -0.37
N ALA A 119 -26.58 -3.04 0.37
CA ALA A 119 -26.78 -2.90 1.81
C ALA A 119 -26.78 -1.41 2.18
N SER A 120 -27.08 -1.03 3.42
CA SER A 120 -26.95 0.39 3.83
C SER A 120 -25.51 0.90 3.70
N ALA A 121 -25.32 2.21 3.49
CA ALA A 121 -23.98 2.81 3.34
C ALA A 121 -23.06 2.49 4.54
N THR A 122 -23.59 2.57 5.76
CA THR A 122 -22.89 2.16 6.99
C THR A 122 -22.49 0.69 6.95
N ARG A 123 -23.38 -0.21 6.51
CA ARG A 123 -23.08 -1.64 6.43
C ARG A 123 -22.01 -1.96 5.39
N ARG A 124 -22.07 -1.31 4.23
CA ARG A 124 -21.03 -1.45 3.19
C ARG A 124 -19.67 -0.94 3.68
N SER A 125 -19.64 0.17 4.42
CA SER A 125 -18.42 0.68 5.06
C SER A 125 -17.83 -0.33 6.06
N VAL A 126 -18.66 -0.92 6.92
CA VAL A 126 -18.23 -1.96 7.86
C VAL A 126 -17.68 -3.19 7.12
N LEU A 127 -18.36 -3.67 6.07
CA LEU A 127 -17.93 -4.83 5.30
C LEU A 127 -16.67 -4.57 4.46
N LEU A 128 -16.43 -3.33 4.02
CA LEU A 128 -15.15 -2.95 3.42
C LEU A 128 -13.99 -3.11 4.41
N HIS A 129 -14.18 -2.68 5.66
CA HIS A 129 -13.14 -2.84 6.69
C HIS A 129 -12.98 -4.30 7.13
N ALA A 130 -14.06 -5.09 7.11
CA ALA A 130 -13.97 -6.55 7.28
C ALA A 130 -13.15 -7.19 6.16
N LEU A 131 -13.41 -6.82 4.89
CA LEU A 131 -12.63 -7.28 3.75
C LEU A 131 -11.14 -6.94 3.94
N LEU A 132 -10.81 -5.70 4.30
CA LEU A 132 -9.43 -5.29 4.53
C LEU A 132 -8.78 -6.09 5.67
N GLY A 133 -9.48 -6.32 6.78
CA GLY A 133 -8.98 -7.15 7.87
C GLY A 133 -8.74 -8.61 7.46
N HIS A 134 -9.60 -9.16 6.61
CA HIS A 134 -9.44 -10.51 6.06
C HIS A 134 -8.21 -10.61 5.13
N LEU A 135 -8.07 -9.67 4.18
CA LEU A 135 -6.94 -9.64 3.23
C LEU A 135 -5.61 -9.37 3.94
N ASP A 136 -5.61 -8.47 4.92
CA ASP A 136 -4.45 -8.17 5.75
C ASP A 136 -3.93 -9.41 6.49
N ALA A 137 -4.83 -10.19 7.11
CA ALA A 137 -4.46 -11.43 7.78
C ALA A 137 -3.92 -12.49 6.81
N ARG A 138 -4.52 -12.60 5.61
CA ARG A 138 -4.05 -13.49 4.54
C ARG A 138 -2.65 -13.12 4.10
N ASP A 139 -2.43 -11.85 3.77
CA ASP A 139 -1.17 -11.38 3.18
C ASP A 139 -0.04 -11.37 4.20
N ARG A 140 -0.33 -11.00 5.45
CA ARG A 140 0.61 -11.09 6.56
C ARG A 140 1.15 -12.50 6.77
N ALA A 141 0.33 -13.53 6.56
CA ALA A 141 0.75 -14.93 6.71
C ALA A 141 1.74 -15.39 5.62
N CYS A 142 1.89 -14.62 4.55
CA CYS A 142 2.74 -14.95 3.40
C CYS A 142 4.00 -14.07 3.28
N LEU A 143 4.20 -13.11 4.19
CA LEU A 143 5.35 -12.20 4.14
C LEU A 143 6.67 -12.93 4.36
N ALA A 144 7.72 -12.48 3.69
CA ALA A 144 9.05 -13.07 3.82
C ALA A 144 9.66 -12.79 5.20
N GLU A 145 10.35 -13.78 5.79
CA GLU A 145 11.01 -13.62 7.09
C GLU A 145 12.01 -12.44 7.12
N GLY A 146 12.60 -12.12 5.96
CA GLY A 146 13.56 -11.03 5.79
C GLY A 146 12.96 -9.62 5.83
N ASP A 147 11.67 -9.46 5.57
CA ASP A 147 11.05 -8.13 5.39
C ASP A 147 11.05 -7.30 6.67
N TYR A 148 10.84 -7.96 7.82
CA TYR A 148 10.93 -7.28 9.10
C TYR A 148 12.31 -6.61 9.27
N SER A 149 13.39 -7.37 9.08
CA SER A 149 14.75 -6.85 9.24
C SER A 149 15.08 -5.80 8.18
N ALA A 150 14.69 -6.04 6.93
CA ALA A 150 14.92 -5.10 5.84
C ALA A 150 14.21 -3.76 6.10
N LEU A 151 12.91 -3.79 6.43
CA LEU A 151 12.14 -2.59 6.72
C LEU A 151 12.66 -1.87 7.96
N LYS A 152 12.90 -2.58 9.08
CA LYS A 152 13.35 -1.97 10.34
C LYS A 152 14.68 -1.22 10.20
N ASN A 153 15.58 -1.74 9.35
CA ASN A 153 16.90 -1.16 9.12
C ASN A 153 16.94 -0.09 8.00
N ALA A 154 15.80 0.22 7.37
CA ALA A 154 15.75 1.28 6.35
C ALA A 154 15.96 2.66 6.99
N VAL A 155 17.02 3.39 6.58
CA VAL A 155 17.36 4.70 7.15
C VAL A 155 17.11 5.80 6.12
N PRO A 156 16.00 6.56 6.23
CA PRO A 156 15.76 7.69 5.34
C PRO A 156 16.80 8.79 5.55
N ARG A 157 17.19 9.47 4.45
CA ARG A 157 18.18 10.56 4.44
C ARG A 157 17.68 11.71 3.58
N ALA A 158 16.72 12.47 4.09
CA ALA A 158 15.99 13.51 3.38
C ALA A 158 15.40 13.00 2.05
N TRP A 159 14.88 11.77 2.06
CA TRP A 159 14.42 11.10 0.84
C TRP A 159 13.19 11.77 0.22
N LEU A 160 12.40 12.50 1.02
CA LEU A 160 11.23 13.26 0.56
C LEU A 160 11.34 14.76 0.86
N PRO A 161 10.77 15.63 0.00
CA PRO A 161 10.60 17.06 0.26
C PRO A 161 9.54 17.41 1.30
N PHE A 162 8.57 16.52 1.52
CA PHE A 162 7.29 16.86 2.13
C PHE A 162 6.93 15.98 3.33
N ILE A 163 7.65 14.87 3.56
CA ILE A 163 7.57 14.06 4.79
C ILE A 163 8.96 14.08 5.41
N SER A 164 9.05 14.39 6.71
CA SER A 164 10.34 14.41 7.41
C SER A 164 10.87 12.98 7.64
N ASP A 165 12.19 12.84 7.77
CA ASP A 165 12.81 11.56 8.14
C ASP A 165 12.31 11.05 9.50
N ALA A 166 11.98 11.96 10.43
CA ALA A 166 11.44 11.61 11.73
C ALA A 166 10.05 10.95 11.59
N ASP A 167 9.16 11.53 10.79
CA ASP A 167 7.81 10.98 10.55
C ASP A 167 7.87 9.65 9.80
N LEU A 168 8.79 9.53 8.84
CA LEU A 168 9.07 8.27 8.15
C LEU A 168 9.58 7.20 9.12
N CYS A 169 10.49 7.53 10.05
CA CYS A 169 10.97 6.61 11.06
C CYS A 169 9.86 6.17 12.02
N VAL A 170 9.03 7.10 12.50
CA VAL A 170 7.88 6.77 13.37
C VAL A 170 6.93 5.80 12.66
N TRP A 171 6.63 6.05 11.38
CA TRP A 171 5.77 5.18 10.59
C TRP A 171 6.41 3.82 10.31
N ARG A 172 7.68 3.80 9.89
CA ARG A 172 8.48 2.58 9.69
C ARG A 172 8.44 1.71 10.94
N ASP A 173 8.73 2.29 12.10
CA ASP A 173 8.79 1.56 13.35
C ASP A 173 7.43 1.01 13.76
N LEU A 174 6.35 1.79 13.60
CA LEU A 174 4.99 1.32 13.86
C LEU A 174 4.61 0.09 13.00
N ILE A 175 5.00 0.06 11.72
CA ILE A 175 4.70 -1.07 10.82
C ILE A 175 5.67 -2.23 11.07
N ALA A 176 6.97 -1.97 11.19
CA ALA A 176 7.99 -2.99 11.43
C ALA A 176 7.77 -3.71 12.77
N ASP A 177 7.39 -3.01 13.83
CA ASP A 177 7.09 -3.61 15.13
C ASP A 177 5.89 -4.57 15.06
N GLN A 178 4.96 -4.32 14.13
CA GLN A 178 3.90 -5.26 13.83
C GLN A 178 4.36 -6.42 12.94
N LEU A 179 5.46 -6.31 12.18
CA LEU A 179 6.01 -7.43 11.40
C LEU A 179 6.93 -8.34 12.20
N ALA A 180 7.38 -7.91 13.38
CA ALA A 180 8.31 -8.66 14.19
C ALA A 180 7.79 -10.09 14.48
N PRO A 181 8.68 -11.10 14.58
CA PRO A 181 8.27 -12.48 14.81
C PRO A 181 7.33 -12.61 16.01
N ARG A 182 6.14 -13.21 15.79
CA ARG A 182 5.07 -13.39 16.78
C ARG A 182 4.44 -12.10 17.32
N ALA A 183 4.73 -10.94 16.74
CA ALA A 183 4.06 -9.70 17.10
C ALA A 183 2.56 -9.79 16.77
N PRO A 184 1.68 -9.25 17.61
CA PRO A 184 0.27 -9.10 17.26
C PRO A 184 0.13 -8.02 16.17
N SER A 185 -0.75 -8.27 15.21
CA SER A 185 -1.21 -7.21 14.29
C SER A 185 -2.15 -6.26 15.02
N ARG A 186 -2.01 -4.95 14.79
CA ARG A 186 -2.97 -3.93 15.26
C ARG A 186 -3.96 -3.53 14.17
N THR A 187 -3.98 -4.23 13.03
CA THR A 187 -4.87 -3.89 11.91
C THR A 187 -6.33 -3.80 12.32
N LEU A 188 -6.87 -4.76 13.07
CA LEU A 188 -8.28 -4.73 13.47
C LEU A 188 -8.60 -3.59 14.45
N GLU A 189 -7.66 -3.21 15.29
CA GLU A 189 -7.79 -2.03 16.17
C GLU A 189 -7.87 -0.75 15.33
N ILE A 190 -6.93 -0.59 14.39
CA ILE A 190 -6.85 0.58 13.50
C ILE A 190 -8.08 0.67 12.60
N LEU A 191 -8.45 -0.43 11.93
CA LEU A 191 -9.62 -0.47 11.05
C LEU A 191 -10.92 -0.28 11.83
N GLY A 192 -11.07 -0.93 12.99
CA GLY A 192 -12.24 -0.79 13.84
C GLY A 192 -12.46 0.65 14.29
N SER A 193 -11.40 1.35 14.69
CA SER A 193 -11.49 2.76 15.11
C SER A 193 -12.09 3.68 14.03
N ARG A 194 -11.85 3.39 12.75
CA ARG A 194 -12.38 4.17 11.60
C ARG A 194 -13.88 4.02 11.41
N ILE A 195 -14.48 2.97 11.96
CA ILE A 195 -15.91 2.63 11.83
C ILE A 195 -16.60 2.50 13.19
N CYS A 196 -16.02 3.08 14.24
CA CYS A 196 -16.55 3.06 15.61
C CYS A 196 -16.81 1.63 16.14
N MET A 197 -15.94 0.68 15.78
CA MET A 197 -15.98 -0.70 16.28
C MET A 197 -14.68 -1.04 17.03
N SER A 198 -14.78 -1.85 18.08
CA SER A 198 -13.62 -2.47 18.71
C SER A 198 -13.04 -3.57 17.83
N ALA A 199 -11.76 -3.90 18.05
CA ALA A 199 -11.12 -5.04 17.38
C ALA A 199 -11.88 -6.36 17.60
N ALA A 200 -12.43 -6.58 18.80
CA ALA A 200 -13.23 -7.76 19.12
C ALA A 200 -14.55 -7.82 18.32
N GLN A 201 -15.22 -6.68 18.13
CA GLN A 201 -16.43 -6.62 17.30
C GLN A 201 -16.12 -6.88 15.82
N LEU A 202 -15.00 -6.35 15.31
CA LEU A 202 -14.58 -6.61 13.94
C LEU A 202 -14.15 -8.07 13.74
N GLN A 203 -13.48 -8.67 14.74
CA GLN A 203 -13.15 -10.10 14.75
C GLN A 203 -14.40 -10.98 14.77
N ALA A 204 -15.41 -10.62 15.57
CA ALA A 204 -16.68 -11.34 15.60
C ALA A 204 -17.42 -11.24 14.26
N LEU A 205 -17.32 -10.10 13.57
CA LEU A 205 -17.87 -9.93 12.22
C LEU A 205 -17.18 -10.85 11.21
N LEU A 206 -15.86 -10.96 11.25
CA LEU A 206 -15.08 -11.87 10.39
C LEU A 206 -15.45 -13.35 10.61
N ALA A 207 -15.85 -13.71 11.83
CA ALA A 207 -16.32 -15.05 12.18
C ALA A 207 -17.82 -15.28 11.88
N ASN A 208 -18.56 -14.25 11.47
CA ASN A 208 -19.99 -14.35 11.21
C ASN A 208 -20.26 -14.78 9.75
N GLU A 209 -20.68 -16.03 9.57
CA GLU A 209 -20.93 -16.61 8.24
C GLU A 209 -21.98 -15.85 7.41
N THR A 210 -23.03 -15.33 8.05
CA THR A 210 -24.08 -14.58 7.34
C THR A 210 -23.53 -13.29 6.76
N GLU A 211 -22.71 -12.58 7.54
CA GLU A 211 -22.10 -11.32 7.13
C GLU A 211 -21.04 -11.50 6.06
N MET A 212 -20.17 -12.50 6.25
CA MET A 212 -19.16 -12.82 5.26
C MET A 212 -19.82 -13.35 3.97
N ARG A 213 -20.94 -14.08 4.05
CA ARG A 213 -21.71 -14.49 2.86
C ARG A 213 -22.28 -13.29 2.10
N LEU A 214 -22.82 -12.29 2.80
CA LEU A 214 -23.30 -11.06 2.16
C LEU A 214 -22.15 -10.32 1.45
N LEU A 215 -20.98 -10.23 2.09
CA LEU A 215 -19.78 -9.69 1.46
C LEU A 215 -19.41 -10.48 0.19
N TRP A 216 -19.30 -11.81 0.27
CA TRP A 216 -18.86 -12.65 -0.85
C TRP A 216 -19.86 -12.73 -2.02
N GLN A 217 -21.15 -12.53 -1.77
CA GLN A 217 -22.14 -12.42 -2.84
C GLN A 217 -21.96 -11.15 -3.68
N ASN A 218 -21.45 -10.07 -3.08
CA ASN A 218 -21.31 -8.77 -3.74
C ASN A 218 -19.86 -8.47 -4.17
N ILE A 219 -18.89 -9.04 -3.44
CA ILE A 219 -17.45 -8.92 -3.64
C ILE A 219 -16.87 -10.33 -3.69
N PRO A 220 -17.12 -11.11 -4.76
CA PRO A 220 -16.67 -12.50 -4.81
C PRO A 220 -15.13 -12.59 -4.84
N PRO A 221 -14.53 -13.68 -4.34
CA PRO A 221 -13.08 -13.88 -4.39
C PRO A 221 -12.47 -13.74 -5.80
N SER A 222 -13.23 -14.09 -6.85
CA SER A 222 -12.80 -13.90 -8.25
C SER A 222 -12.65 -12.42 -8.64
N LEU A 223 -13.50 -11.54 -8.11
CA LEU A 223 -13.35 -10.09 -8.29
C LEU A 223 -12.09 -9.60 -7.59
N ILE A 224 -11.86 -10.02 -6.35
CA ILE A 224 -10.65 -9.65 -5.60
C ILE A 224 -9.40 -10.09 -6.36
N ALA A 225 -9.36 -11.34 -6.83
CA ALA A 225 -8.25 -11.85 -7.63
C ALA A 225 -8.02 -11.04 -8.92
N SER A 226 -9.10 -10.67 -9.62
CA SER A 226 -9.01 -9.82 -10.82
C SER A 226 -8.43 -8.43 -10.51
N VAL A 227 -8.86 -7.81 -9.40
CA VAL A 227 -8.33 -6.51 -8.97
C VAL A 227 -6.86 -6.65 -8.56
N GLU A 228 -6.47 -7.74 -7.88
CA GLU A 228 -5.07 -7.99 -7.49
C GLU A 228 -4.16 -8.21 -8.70
N VAL A 229 -4.65 -8.86 -9.76
CA VAL A 229 -3.93 -8.96 -11.04
C VAL A 229 -3.71 -7.56 -11.64
N ALA A 230 -4.75 -6.73 -11.65
CA ALA A 230 -4.64 -5.35 -12.15
C ALA A 230 -3.68 -4.49 -11.29
N MET A 231 -3.75 -4.61 -9.97
CA MET A 231 -2.85 -3.92 -9.04
C MET A 231 -1.39 -4.31 -9.29
N HIS A 232 -1.13 -5.62 -9.42
CA HIS A 232 0.22 -6.12 -9.68
C HIS A 232 0.78 -5.63 -11.02
N ALA A 233 -0.03 -5.70 -12.09
CA ALA A 233 0.35 -5.19 -13.41
C ALA A 233 0.64 -3.68 -13.39
N SER A 234 -0.23 -2.91 -12.73
CA SER A 234 -0.09 -1.45 -12.56
C SER A 234 1.18 -1.07 -11.80
N VAL A 235 1.46 -1.75 -10.69
CA VAL A 235 2.69 -1.56 -9.90
C VAL A 235 3.92 -1.88 -10.74
N ARG A 236 3.95 -3.04 -11.41
CA ARG A 236 5.08 -3.44 -12.24
C ARG A 236 5.35 -2.47 -13.38
N GLN A 237 4.31 -2.06 -14.11
CA GLN A 237 4.43 -1.07 -15.16
C GLN A 237 4.97 0.26 -14.61
N THR A 238 4.47 0.71 -13.47
CA THR A 238 4.90 1.96 -12.82
C THR A 238 6.36 1.90 -12.38
N VAL A 239 6.79 0.81 -11.75
CA VAL A 239 8.19 0.64 -11.31
C VAL A 239 9.13 0.55 -12.51
N ASN A 240 8.79 -0.24 -13.54
CA ASN A 240 9.58 -0.28 -14.78
C ASN A 240 9.67 1.10 -15.45
N ALA A 241 8.55 1.82 -15.56
CA ALA A 241 8.52 3.16 -16.13
C ALA A 241 9.35 4.16 -15.30
N TYR A 242 9.36 4.04 -13.97
CA TYR A 242 10.20 4.88 -13.11
C TYR A 242 11.69 4.66 -13.40
N PHE A 243 12.14 3.41 -13.45
CA PHE A 243 13.54 3.07 -13.74
C PHE A 243 13.95 3.37 -15.19
N ALA A 244 13.00 3.45 -16.11
CA ALA A 244 13.23 3.90 -17.49
C ALA A 244 13.14 5.44 -17.64
N ASP A 245 12.86 6.17 -16.56
CA ASP A 245 12.56 7.62 -16.55
C ASP A 245 11.40 8.03 -17.47
N GLN A 246 10.44 7.13 -17.66
CA GLN A 246 9.27 7.24 -18.55
C GLN A 246 7.98 7.64 -17.82
N LEU A 247 8.01 7.81 -16.49
CA LEU A 247 6.87 8.41 -15.77
C LEU A 247 6.80 9.91 -16.08
N ALA A 248 5.80 10.31 -16.86
CA ALA A 248 5.58 11.66 -17.36
C ALA A 248 4.21 12.20 -16.99
#